data_AF-Q7VBH7-F1
#
_entry.id   AF-Q7VBH7-F1
#
_cell.length_a   1.000
_cell.length_b   1.000
_cell.length_c   1.000
_cell.angle_alpha   90.00
_cell.angle_beta   90.00
_cell.angle_gamma   90.00
#
_symmetry.space_group_name_H-M   'P 1'
#
loop_
_entity.id
_entity.type
_entity.pdbx_description
1 polymer ?
#
loop_
_entity_poly.entity_id
_entity_poly.type
_entity_poly.pdbx_seq_one_letter_code
_entity_poly.pdbx_strand_id
1 'polypeptide(L)'
;MFKKLDFLRGQVIDSNIKRDKLSDRLLKEAGLLLKKEREKQQLTRSILSIKTKISVAVIEAIENGWSSQLPEQTYLYPMLRILEIELGLEKFSLGEITQAESKKKVKDNENLAGDKIMPFLSRWPSSMLYSTCIFLTIFLLNRHHIFLSKQNVQTISPMINVVK
;
A
#
# COMPACT_ATOMS: atom_id res chain seq x y z
N MET A 1 -46.06 -15.75 7.83
CA MET A 1 -45.00 -14.82 7.38
C MET A 1 -43.63 -15.11 8.04
N PHE A 2 -43.57 -15.58 9.30
CA PHE A 2 -42.32 -15.90 10.03
C PHE A 2 -41.49 -17.06 9.44
N LYS A 3 -42.11 -18.10 8.89
CA LYS A 3 -41.42 -19.30 8.34
C LYS A 3 -40.43 -19.01 7.21
N LYS A 4 -40.63 -17.91 6.45
CA LYS A 4 -39.75 -17.49 5.35
C LYS A 4 -38.49 -16.78 5.87
N LEU A 5 -38.59 -16.04 6.98
CA LEU A 5 -37.43 -15.38 7.62
C LEU A 5 -36.49 -16.41 8.24
N ASP A 6 -37.01 -17.45 8.90
CA ASP A 6 -36.18 -18.51 9.49
C ASP A 6 -35.47 -19.35 8.42
N PHE A 7 -36.15 -19.61 7.29
CA PHE A 7 -35.56 -20.31 6.15
C PHE A 7 -34.42 -19.51 5.48
N LEU A 8 -34.62 -18.20 5.28
CA LEU A 8 -33.56 -17.32 4.77
C LEU A 8 -32.40 -17.20 5.75
N ARG A 9 -32.66 -17.18 7.06
CA ARG A 9 -31.63 -17.17 8.11
C ARG A 9 -30.80 -18.46 8.09
N GLY A 10 -31.42 -19.62 7.93
CA GLY A 10 -30.72 -20.91 7.78
C GLY A 10 -29.82 -20.95 6.55
N GLN A 11 -30.31 -20.54 5.37
CA GLN A 11 -29.49 -20.48 4.15
C GLN A 11 -28.31 -19.52 4.27
N VAL A 12 -28.49 -18.36 4.91
CA VAL A 12 -27.41 -17.39 5.10
C VAL A 12 -26.33 -17.95 6.03
N ILE A 13 -26.71 -18.64 7.11
CA ILE A 13 -25.78 -19.27 8.05
C ILE A 13 -24.97 -20.36 7.35
N ASP A 14 -25.62 -21.28 6.63
CA ASP A 14 -24.93 -22.35 5.88
C ASP A 14 -23.98 -21.78 4.82
N SER A 15 -24.37 -20.69 4.15
CA SER A 15 -23.52 -20.03 3.16
C SER A 15 -22.28 -19.36 3.78
N ASN A 16 -22.37 -18.83 5.00
CA ASN A 16 -21.23 -18.24 5.70
C ASN A 16 -20.28 -19.34 6.20
N ILE A 17 -20.81 -20.41 6.81
CA ILE A 17 -20.02 -21.55 7.29
C ILE A 17 -19.25 -22.19 6.12
N LYS A 18 -19.90 -22.39 4.97
CA LYS A 18 -19.26 -22.94 3.78
C LYS A 18 -18.14 -22.03 3.24
N ARG A 19 -18.31 -20.70 3.32
CA ARG A 19 -17.31 -19.71 2.88
C ARG A 19 -16.12 -19.60 3.82
N ASP A 20 -16.36 -19.61 5.13
CA ASP A 20 -15.32 -19.59 6.15
C ASP A 20 -14.40 -20.81 6.00
N LYS A 21 -15.03 -22.00 5.89
CA LYS A 21 -14.32 -23.27 5.66
C LYS A 21 -13.56 -23.33 4.33
N LEU A 22 -14.01 -22.61 3.30
CA LEU A 22 -13.31 -22.48 2.02
C LEU A 22 -12.09 -21.56 2.17
N SER A 23 -12.26 -20.43 2.88
CA SER A 23 -11.19 -19.44 3.10
C SER A 23 -10.05 -20.04 3.92
N ASP A 24 -10.37 -20.84 4.95
CA ASP A 24 -9.38 -21.58 5.74
C ASP A 24 -8.59 -22.60 4.90
N ARG A 25 -9.24 -23.26 3.94
CA ARG A 25 -8.56 -24.22 3.04
C ARG A 25 -7.60 -23.49 2.11
N LEU A 26 -8.06 -22.41 1.49
CA LEU A 26 -7.23 -21.60 0.60
C LEU A 26 -6.03 -21.03 1.36
N LEU A 27 -6.22 -20.55 2.59
CA LEU A 27 -5.14 -20.05 3.44
C LEU A 27 -4.08 -21.12 3.72
N LYS A 28 -4.50 -22.35 4.01
CA LYS A 28 -3.57 -23.48 4.22
C LYS A 28 -2.80 -23.83 2.95
N GLU A 29 -3.46 -23.85 1.80
CA GLU A 29 -2.81 -24.12 0.51
C GLU A 29 -1.76 -23.05 0.19
N ALA A 30 -2.09 -21.78 0.40
CA ALA A 30 -1.15 -20.66 0.27
C ALA A 30 0.03 -20.77 1.24
N GLY A 31 -0.24 -21.11 2.52
CA GLY A 31 0.80 -21.34 3.53
C GLY A 31 1.77 -22.46 3.15
N LEU A 32 1.27 -23.55 2.58
CA LEU A 32 2.08 -24.66 2.09
C LEU A 32 2.95 -24.26 0.89
N LEU A 33 2.41 -23.50 -0.05
CA LEU A 33 3.17 -22.97 -1.19
C LEU A 33 4.30 -22.04 -0.72
N LEU A 34 3.98 -21.14 0.22
CA LEU A 34 4.97 -20.24 0.84
C LEU A 34 6.10 -21.03 1.49
N LYS A 35 5.76 -22.04 2.30
CA LYS A 35 6.74 -22.91 2.97
C LYS A 35 7.64 -23.62 1.94
N LYS A 36 7.04 -24.16 0.87
CA LYS A 36 7.77 -24.88 -0.18
C LYS A 36 8.78 -23.99 -0.90
N GLU A 37 8.41 -22.78 -1.30
CA GLU A 37 9.34 -21.86 -1.94
C GLU A 37 10.42 -21.35 -0.97
N ARG A 38 10.06 -21.11 0.30
CA ARG A 38 11.05 -20.76 1.33
C ARG A 38 12.11 -21.86 1.50
N GLU A 39 11.68 -23.11 1.59
CA GLU A 39 12.57 -24.27 1.76
C GLU A 39 13.43 -24.51 0.52
N LYS A 40 12.88 -24.31 -0.67
CA LYS A 40 13.62 -24.36 -1.94
C LYS A 40 14.76 -23.33 -2.01
N GLN A 41 14.56 -22.15 -1.43
CA GLN A 41 15.58 -21.10 -1.30
C GLN A 41 16.48 -21.26 -0.06
N GLN A 42 16.31 -22.33 0.72
CA GLN A 42 17.05 -22.61 1.96
C GLN A 42 16.97 -21.47 3.00
N LEU A 43 15.88 -20.70 3.00
CA LEU A 43 15.70 -19.58 3.92
C LEU A 43 15.10 -20.06 5.24
N THR A 44 15.71 -19.72 6.37
CA THR A 44 15.07 -19.91 7.69
C THR A 44 13.99 -18.85 7.92
N ARG A 45 12.95 -19.18 8.70
CA ARG A 45 11.89 -18.21 9.09
C ARG A 45 12.45 -16.93 9.71
N SER A 46 13.49 -17.04 10.54
CA SER A 46 14.17 -15.89 11.15
C SER A 46 14.81 -14.97 10.11
N ILE A 47 15.44 -15.54 9.07
CA ILE A 47 16.05 -14.77 7.97
C ILE A 47 14.96 -14.06 7.16
N LEU A 48 13.88 -14.79 6.84
CA LEU A 48 12.74 -14.22 6.12
C LEU A 48 12.07 -13.10 6.93
N SER A 49 11.98 -13.26 8.25
CA SER A 49 11.48 -12.24 9.17
C SER A 49 12.31 -10.96 9.14
N ILE A 50 13.63 -11.08 9.18
CA ILE A 50 14.55 -9.93 9.10
C ILE A 50 14.40 -9.21 7.76
N LYS A 51 14.34 -9.96 6.65
CA LYS A 51 14.22 -9.39 5.29
C LYS A 51 12.91 -8.65 5.07
N THR A 52 11.80 -9.23 5.52
CA THR A 52 10.44 -8.70 5.25
C THR A 52 9.92 -7.77 6.34
N LYS A 53 10.59 -7.71 7.51
CA LYS A 53 10.12 -7.05 8.73
C LYS A 53 8.78 -7.60 9.26
N ILE A 54 8.44 -8.83 8.88
CA ILE A 54 7.27 -9.56 9.39
C ILE A 54 7.76 -10.45 10.53
N SER A 55 7.02 -10.52 11.65
CA SER A 55 7.45 -11.33 12.79
C SER A 55 7.48 -12.82 12.44
N VAL A 56 8.39 -13.57 13.08
CA VAL A 56 8.49 -15.03 12.91
C VAL A 56 7.17 -15.73 13.22
N ALA A 57 6.47 -15.29 14.27
CA ALA A 57 5.17 -15.84 14.66
C ALA A 57 4.11 -15.65 13.55
N VAL A 58 4.10 -14.51 12.87
CA VAL A 58 3.18 -14.27 11.75
C VAL A 58 3.54 -15.13 10.55
N ILE A 59 4.83 -15.27 10.22
CA ILE A 59 5.27 -16.17 9.14
C ILE A 59 4.86 -17.62 9.46
N GLU A 60 5.06 -18.06 10.70
CA GLU A 60 4.65 -19.39 11.16
C GLU A 60 3.12 -19.59 11.09
N ALA A 61 2.35 -18.59 11.54
CA ALA A 61 0.89 -18.64 11.45
C ALA A 61 0.40 -18.72 10.01
N ILE A 62 1.03 -18.01 9.07
CA ILE A 62 0.71 -18.08 7.64
C ILE A 62 1.06 -19.47 7.08
N GLU A 63 2.26 -19.99 7.34
CA GLU A 63 2.69 -21.31 6.86
C GLU A 63 1.78 -22.45 7.37
N ASN A 64 1.30 -22.34 8.61
CA ASN A 64 0.41 -23.33 9.24
C ASN A 64 -1.09 -23.07 8.96
N GLY A 65 -1.43 -21.94 8.33
CA GLY A 65 -2.81 -21.51 8.10
C GLY A 65 -3.61 -21.27 9.37
N TRP A 66 -2.96 -20.76 10.43
CA TRP A 66 -3.59 -20.43 11.72
C TRP A 66 -4.28 -19.07 11.67
N SER A 67 -5.49 -19.04 11.10
CA SER A 67 -6.30 -17.82 10.94
C SER A 67 -6.48 -17.01 12.24
N SER A 68 -6.56 -17.67 13.39
CA SER A 68 -6.70 -17.03 14.71
C SER A 68 -5.46 -16.27 15.20
N GLN A 69 -4.28 -16.55 14.64
CA GLN A 69 -3.02 -15.91 15.02
C GLN A 69 -2.55 -14.90 13.95
N LEU A 70 -3.34 -14.69 12.90
CA LEU A 70 -3.03 -13.71 11.88
C LEU A 70 -3.38 -12.28 12.33
N PRO A 71 -2.62 -11.29 11.88
CA PRO A 71 -2.98 -9.88 12.06
C PRO A 71 -4.29 -9.56 11.32
N GLU A 72 -4.88 -8.40 11.63
CA GLU A 72 -6.07 -7.93 10.92
C GLU A 72 -5.90 -7.97 9.39
N GLN A 73 -6.98 -8.28 8.67
CA GLN A 73 -6.98 -8.43 7.21
C GLN A 73 -6.38 -7.24 6.46
N THR A 74 -6.52 -6.03 7.01
CA THR A 74 -5.94 -4.79 6.48
C THR A 74 -4.41 -4.85 6.39
N TYR A 75 -3.76 -5.49 7.37
CA TYR A 75 -2.31 -5.63 7.44
C TYR A 75 -1.81 -6.95 6.85
N LEU A 76 -2.66 -7.98 6.84
CA LEU A 76 -2.32 -9.28 6.24
C LEU A 76 -2.04 -9.16 4.75
N TYR A 77 -2.84 -8.39 4.01
CA TYR A 77 -2.67 -8.25 2.56
C TYR A 77 -1.32 -7.63 2.16
N PRO A 78 -0.90 -6.47 2.71
CA PRO A 78 0.45 -5.96 2.49
C PRO A 78 1.56 -6.95 2.84
N MET A 79 1.42 -7.67 3.96
CA MET A 79 2.42 -8.65 4.41
C MET A 79 2.57 -9.82 3.43
N LEU A 80 1.44 -10.39 2.97
CA LEU A 80 1.45 -11.45 1.96
C LEU A 80 2.11 -10.98 0.66
N ARG A 81 1.81 -9.75 0.21
CA ARG A 81 2.45 -9.18 -0.99
C ARG A 81 3.97 -9.03 -0.82
N ILE A 82 4.44 -8.61 0.35
CA ILE A 82 5.89 -8.50 0.62
C ILE A 82 6.55 -9.88 0.56
N LEU A 83 5.90 -10.91 1.12
CA LEU A 83 6.37 -12.29 1.05
C LEU A 83 6.41 -12.82 -0.38
N GLU A 84 5.38 -12.54 -1.20
CA GLU A 84 5.36 -12.92 -2.62
C GLU A 84 6.55 -12.32 -3.37
N ILE A 85 6.85 -11.04 -3.13
CA ILE A 85 7.96 -10.33 -3.77
C ILE A 85 9.31 -10.91 -3.33
N GLU A 86 9.51 -11.14 -2.03
CA GLU A 86 10.79 -11.63 -1.51
C GLU A 86 11.09 -13.07 -1.97
N LEU A 87 10.06 -13.90 -2.12
CA LEU A 87 10.19 -15.29 -2.57
C LEU A 87 10.09 -15.43 -4.10
N GLY A 88 9.81 -14.36 -4.84
CA GLY A 88 9.67 -14.40 -6.30
C GLY A 88 8.46 -15.21 -6.78
N LEU A 89 7.42 -15.31 -5.95
CA LEU A 89 6.16 -15.99 -6.27
C LEU A 89 5.35 -15.18 -7.31
N GLU A 90 4.51 -15.88 -8.07
CA GLU A 90 3.57 -15.22 -8.98
C GLU A 90 2.63 -14.31 -8.20
N LYS A 91 2.51 -13.05 -8.65
CA LYS A 91 1.69 -12.03 -7.98
C LYS A 91 0.26 -12.56 -7.81
N PHE A 92 -0.31 -12.38 -6.63
CA PHE A 92 -1.65 -12.84 -6.25
C PHE A 92 -1.82 -14.34 -6.00
N SER A 93 -0.76 -15.16 -6.09
CA SER A 93 -0.83 -16.58 -5.73
C SER A 93 -1.23 -16.80 -4.26
N LEU A 94 -0.90 -15.87 -3.36
CA LEU A 94 -1.30 -15.88 -1.94
C LEU A 94 -2.46 -14.89 -1.66
N GLY A 95 -2.83 -14.07 -2.64
CA GLY A 95 -3.75 -12.94 -2.49
C GLY A 95 -5.23 -13.24 -2.74
N GLU A 96 -5.57 -14.33 -3.46
CA GLU A 96 -6.97 -14.70 -3.76
C GLU A 96 -7.81 -14.90 -2.49
N ILE A 97 -7.19 -15.34 -1.39
CA ILE A 97 -7.82 -15.54 -0.07
C ILE A 97 -8.43 -14.24 0.47
N THR A 98 -7.78 -13.09 0.21
CA THR A 98 -8.17 -11.79 0.79
C THR A 98 -9.22 -11.04 -0.02
N GLN A 99 -9.36 -11.36 -1.32
CA GLN A 99 -10.25 -10.63 -2.22
C GLN A 99 -11.73 -11.02 -2.04
N ALA A 100 -11.98 -12.25 -1.59
CA ALA A 100 -13.32 -12.72 -1.24
C ALA A 100 -13.91 -11.98 -0.02
N GLU A 101 -13.07 -11.62 0.96
CA GLU A 101 -13.49 -10.87 2.15
C GLU A 101 -13.57 -9.36 1.92
N SER A 102 -12.65 -8.78 1.14
CA SER A 102 -12.66 -7.36 0.77
C SER A 102 -13.94 -6.95 0.05
N LYS A 103 -14.46 -7.80 -0.85
CA LYS A 103 -15.73 -7.53 -1.57
C LYS A 103 -16.94 -7.36 -0.64
N LYS A 104 -16.93 -7.97 0.55
CA LYS A 104 -18.06 -7.86 1.50
C LYS A 104 -17.98 -6.60 2.37
N LYS A 105 -16.79 -6.20 2.85
CA LYS A 105 -16.64 -4.92 3.58
C LYS A 105 -16.94 -3.69 2.70
N VAL A 106 -16.77 -3.80 1.38
CA VAL A 106 -17.15 -2.74 0.43
C VAL A 106 -18.68 -2.62 0.30
N LYS A 107 -19.42 -3.74 0.37
CA LYS A 107 -20.88 -3.73 0.22
C LYS A 107 -21.62 -3.14 1.41
N ASP A 108 -21.06 -3.24 2.62
CA ASP A 108 -21.67 -2.64 3.81
C ASP A 108 -21.32 -1.13 3.97
N ASN A 109 -20.33 -0.63 3.22
CA ASN A 109 -19.88 0.78 3.23
C ASN A 109 -20.16 1.52 1.90
N GLU A 110 -20.98 0.95 1.00
CA GLU A 110 -21.25 1.54 -0.32
C GLU A 110 -22.20 2.74 -0.29
N ASN A 111 -22.70 3.14 0.89
CA ASN A 111 -23.50 4.36 1.05
C ASN A 111 -22.69 5.61 1.43
N LEU A 112 -21.36 5.54 1.62
CA LEU A 112 -20.58 6.70 2.09
C LEU A 112 -19.18 6.91 1.48
N ALA A 113 -18.83 6.27 0.36
CA ALA A 113 -17.49 6.47 -0.22
C ALA A 113 -17.52 6.71 -1.73
N GLY A 114 -17.99 7.91 -2.10
CA GLY A 114 -17.51 8.56 -3.30
C GLY A 114 -16.08 9.02 -3.09
N ASP A 115 -15.10 8.13 -3.21
CA ASP A 115 -13.71 8.54 -3.45
C ASP A 115 -12.91 7.41 -4.10
N LYS A 116 -13.14 7.21 -5.40
CA LYS A 116 -12.29 6.39 -6.27
C LYS A 116 -11.50 7.31 -7.21
N ILE A 117 -10.86 8.32 -6.65
CA ILE A 117 -9.95 9.17 -7.41
C ILE A 117 -8.54 8.56 -7.33
N MET A 118 -8.29 7.66 -8.29
CA MET A 118 -6.98 7.44 -8.92
C MET A 118 -5.73 7.19 -8.05
N PRO A 119 -5.20 5.94 -7.99
CA PRO A 119 -3.98 5.62 -7.24
C PRO A 119 -2.65 6.02 -7.94
N PHE A 120 -2.65 6.96 -8.91
CA PHE A 120 -1.42 7.36 -9.59
C PHE A 120 -0.61 8.42 -8.81
N LEU A 121 -1.23 9.14 -7.87
CA LEU A 121 -0.60 10.22 -7.12
C LEU A 121 0.22 9.76 -5.90
N SER A 122 -0.05 8.56 -5.36
CA SER A 122 0.68 8.02 -4.19
C SER A 122 2.06 7.44 -4.52
N ARG A 123 2.38 7.27 -5.81
CA ARG A 123 3.68 6.77 -6.28
C ARG A 123 4.72 7.88 -6.46
N TRP A 124 4.31 9.15 -6.48
CA TRP A 124 5.25 10.24 -6.66
C TRP A 124 5.92 10.58 -5.32
N PRO A 125 7.25 10.55 -5.21
CA PRO A 125 7.92 10.97 -4.00
C PRO A 125 7.67 12.47 -3.82
N SER A 126 7.00 12.86 -2.74
CA SER A 126 6.72 14.27 -2.41
C SER A 126 7.99 15.14 -2.40
N SER A 127 9.16 14.53 -2.24
CA SER A 127 10.47 15.16 -2.37
C SER A 127 10.72 15.83 -3.75
N MET A 128 10.16 15.30 -4.84
CA MET A 128 10.32 15.94 -6.16
C MET A 128 9.45 17.18 -6.29
N LEU A 129 8.30 17.23 -5.64
CA LEU A 129 7.42 18.40 -5.68
C LEU A 129 8.07 19.63 -5.02
N TYR A 130 8.68 19.44 -3.84
CA TYR A 130 9.40 20.51 -3.16
C TYR A 130 10.62 20.99 -3.96
N SER A 131 11.37 20.05 -4.53
CA SER A 131 12.51 20.38 -5.40
C SER A 131 12.07 21.22 -6.60
N THR A 132 11.02 20.79 -7.31
CA THR A 132 10.48 21.54 -8.46
C THR A 132 9.98 22.93 -8.05
N CYS A 133 9.29 23.07 -6.93
CA CYS A 133 8.85 24.38 -6.42
C CYS A 133 10.05 25.28 -6.11
N ILE A 134 11.07 24.77 -5.40
CA ILE A 134 12.27 25.55 -5.07
C ILE A 134 13.02 25.97 -6.34
N PHE A 135 13.23 25.06 -7.29
CA PHE A 135 13.86 25.38 -8.57
C PHE A 135 13.06 26.41 -9.37
N LEU A 136 11.73 26.30 -9.39
CA LEU A 136 10.86 27.26 -10.06
C LEU A 136 10.97 28.64 -9.41
N THR A 137 10.93 28.71 -8.07
CA THR A 137 11.11 29.97 -7.33
C THR A 137 12.46 30.62 -7.62
N ILE A 138 13.55 29.86 -7.56
CA ILE A 138 14.90 30.35 -7.86
C ILE A 138 14.99 30.83 -9.32
N PHE A 139 14.39 30.10 -10.26
CA PHE A 139 14.40 30.44 -11.68
C PHE A 139 13.64 31.75 -11.98
N LEU A 140 12.46 31.93 -11.39
CA LEU A 140 11.70 33.18 -11.53
C LEU A 140 12.48 34.35 -10.94
N LEU A 141 13.03 34.20 -9.73
CA LEU A 141 13.85 35.25 -9.10
C LEU A 141 15.03 35.65 -9.97
N ASN A 142 15.76 34.67 -10.52
CA ASN A 142 16.91 34.93 -11.37
C ASN A 142 16.52 35.76 -12.62
N ARG A 143 15.37 35.45 -13.24
CA ARG A 143 14.85 36.27 -14.34
C ARG A 143 14.49 37.70 -13.93
N HIS A 144 13.90 37.87 -12.74
CA HIS A 144 13.58 39.21 -12.23
C HIS A 144 14.83 40.03 -11.93
N HIS A 145 15.87 39.43 -11.36
CA HIS A 145 17.14 40.11 -11.11
C HIS A 145 17.80 40.62 -12.39
N ILE A 146 17.79 39.81 -13.46
CA ILE A 146 18.32 40.23 -14.77
C ILE A 146 17.50 41.39 -15.33
N PHE A 147 16.17 41.35 -15.21
CA PHE A 147 15.29 42.44 -15.65
C PHE A 147 15.56 43.74 -14.88
N LEU A 148 15.65 43.67 -13.55
CA LEU A 148 15.95 44.83 -12.70
C LEU A 148 17.36 45.37 -12.91
N SER A 149 18.36 44.52 -13.15
CA SER A 149 19.72 44.96 -13.46
C SER A 149 19.77 45.74 -14.78
N LYS A 150 19.03 45.29 -15.81
CA LYS A 150 18.94 45.99 -17.10
C LYS A 150 18.28 47.36 -16.97
N GLN A 151 17.38 47.55 -16.00
CA GLN A 151 16.76 48.85 -15.71
C GLN A 151 17.64 49.73 -14.81
N ASN A 152 18.29 49.18 -13.78
CA ASN A 152 19.14 49.93 -12.85
C ASN A 152 20.48 50.36 -13.45
N VAL A 153 20.96 49.74 -14.53
CA VAL A 153 22.16 50.20 -15.25
C VAL A 153 21.93 51.59 -15.87
N GLN A 154 20.69 52.05 -16.07
CA GLN A 154 20.40 53.38 -16.61
C GLN A 154 20.28 54.49 -15.55
N THR A 155 20.28 54.17 -14.25
CA THR A 155 20.12 55.16 -13.16
C THR A 155 21.35 55.36 -12.30
N ILE A 156 22.46 54.66 -12.57
CA ILE A 156 23.76 54.96 -11.94
C ILE A 156 24.37 56.15 -12.69
N SER A 157 23.80 57.34 -12.51
CA SER A 157 24.58 58.56 -12.67
C SER A 157 25.63 58.55 -11.57
N PRO A 158 26.94 58.57 -11.87
CA PRO A 158 27.95 58.64 -10.83
C PRO A 158 27.80 59.99 -10.13
N MET A 159 27.26 60.00 -8.91
CA MET A 159 27.41 61.13 -8.00
C MET A 159 28.84 61.16 -7.48
N ILE A 160 29.79 61.45 -8.38
CA ILE A 160 31.09 61.97 -8.00
C ILE A 160 30.85 63.44 -7.65
N ASN A 161 30.46 63.67 -6.39
CA ASN A 161 30.55 64.98 -5.79
C ASN A 161 32.04 65.28 -5.56
N VAL A 162 32.70 65.93 -6.51
CA VAL A 162 34.04 66.49 -6.30
C VAL A 162 33.88 67.72 -5.41
N VAL A 163 34.10 67.56 -4.12
CA VAL A 163 34.39 68.68 -3.23
C VAL A 163 35.85 69.07 -3.47
N LYS A 164 36.06 70.19 -4.16
CA LYS A 164 37.24 71.04 -3.95
C LYS A 164 36.98 72.48 -4.38
#